data_AF-A0A6G1ISC2-F1
#
_entry.id   AF-A0A6G1ISC2-F1
#
_cell.length_a   1.000
_cell.length_b   1.000
_cell.length_c   1.000
_cell.angle_alpha   90.00
_cell.angle_beta   90.00
_cell.angle_gamma   90.00
#
_symmetry.space_group_name_H-M   'P 1'
#
loop_
_entity.id
_entity.type
_entity.pdbx_description
1 polymer ?
#
loop_
_entity_poly.entity_id
_entity_poly.type
_entity_poly.pdbx_seq_one_letter_code
_entity_poly.pdbx_strand_id
1 'polypeptide(L)'
;MEEPLIITTPFKLTEASERNQHNSPFLGVLPAELRNRIYLLVLGNKTWTVRWKATSNDPEKNAFSLLLASRQLHAETRLLPVRLSKFCFSEWYFFEAWLRRLTWDQQRAVASIEFRFDVKALRRVEGHRWIPGSVDRLEMLSWWNREALRFEVLPGLRRVRLVMEGDVRGMGEKAGVVWEELRGVVESVNREGRARLEMVVDEYDDYAELELQDGFPPIGLFD
;
A
#
# COMPACT_ATOMS: atom_id res chain seq x y z
N MET A 1 25.91 -46.46 13.79
CA MET A 1 24.47 -46.76 13.56
C MET A 1 23.71 -45.63 14.21
N GLU A 2 23.31 -44.64 13.41
CA GLU A 2 22.52 -43.51 13.88
C GLU A 2 21.04 -43.90 13.78
N GLU A 3 20.32 -43.88 14.89
CA GLU A 3 18.88 -44.07 14.91
C GLU A 3 18.19 -42.82 14.33
N PRO A 4 17.24 -42.96 13.39
CA PRO A 4 16.52 -41.82 12.86
C PRO A 4 15.55 -41.26 13.91
N LEU A 5 15.67 -39.96 14.16
CA LEU A 5 14.71 -39.18 14.96
C LEU A 5 13.32 -39.25 14.32
N ILE A 6 12.44 -40.09 14.89
CA ILE A 6 11.02 -40.12 14.55
C ILE A 6 10.36 -38.89 15.17
N ILE A 7 10.08 -37.87 14.35
CA ILE A 7 9.29 -36.70 14.74
C ILE A 7 7.82 -37.14 14.87
N THR A 8 7.47 -37.69 16.02
CA THR A 8 6.09 -37.78 16.53
C THR A 8 5.70 -36.36 17.00
N THR A 9 4.66 -35.65 16.55
CA THR A 9 3.34 -36.02 16.03
C THR A 9 2.67 -34.79 15.36
N PRO A 10 1.97 -34.95 14.22
CA PRO A 10 1.04 -33.94 13.67
C PRO A 10 -0.37 -33.93 14.34
N PHE A 11 -0.59 -34.69 15.41
CA PHE A 11 -1.93 -35.11 15.86
C PHE A 11 -2.73 -34.08 16.71
N LYS A 12 -2.11 -33.08 17.36
CA LYS A 12 -2.83 -32.13 18.24
C LYS A 12 -3.46 -30.93 17.51
N LEU A 13 -3.22 -30.79 16.21
CA LEU A 13 -3.57 -29.60 15.45
C LEU A 13 -4.95 -29.67 14.77
N THR A 14 -5.42 -30.88 14.51
CA THR A 14 -6.74 -31.16 13.95
C THR A 14 -7.84 -30.93 14.98
N GLU A 15 -7.69 -31.41 16.20
CA GLU A 15 -8.73 -31.27 17.26
C GLU A 15 -9.08 -29.81 17.56
N ALA A 16 -8.09 -28.91 17.63
CA ALA A 16 -8.34 -27.49 17.87
C ALA A 16 -9.06 -26.83 16.69
N SER A 17 -8.75 -27.25 15.46
CA SER A 17 -9.39 -26.73 14.25
C SER A 17 -10.83 -27.22 14.13
N GLU A 18 -11.07 -28.50 14.37
CA GLU A 18 -12.41 -29.12 14.41
C GLU A 18 -13.27 -28.50 15.50
N ARG A 19 -12.74 -28.33 16.72
CA ARG A 19 -13.43 -27.67 17.81
C ARG A 19 -13.80 -26.23 17.45
N ASN A 20 -12.91 -25.49 16.79
CA ASN A 20 -13.20 -24.13 16.35
C ASN A 20 -14.27 -24.10 15.25
N GLN A 21 -14.29 -25.08 14.34
CA GLN A 21 -15.30 -25.19 13.29
C GLN A 21 -16.70 -25.43 13.88
N HIS A 22 -16.82 -26.17 14.98
CA HIS A 22 -18.11 -26.45 15.62
C HIS A 22 -18.54 -25.42 16.67
N ASN A 23 -17.60 -24.94 17.48
CA ASN A 23 -17.92 -24.14 18.67
C ASN A 23 -17.73 -22.63 18.47
N SER A 24 -17.05 -22.21 17.39
CA SER A 24 -16.91 -20.78 17.11
C SER A 24 -18.21 -20.22 16.57
N PRO A 25 -18.82 -19.22 17.21
CA PRO A 25 -19.99 -18.54 16.64
C PRO A 25 -19.64 -17.87 15.30
N PHE A 26 -18.37 -17.51 15.09
CA PHE A 26 -17.93 -16.92 13.83
C PHE A 26 -17.65 -17.95 12.74
N LEU A 27 -17.02 -19.10 13.05
CA LEU A 27 -16.63 -20.08 12.01
C LEU A 27 -17.69 -21.16 11.76
N GLY A 28 -18.45 -21.54 12.79
CA GLY A 28 -19.45 -22.61 12.70
C GLY A 28 -20.86 -22.13 12.39
N VAL A 29 -21.28 -21.01 12.99
CA VAL A 29 -22.66 -20.51 12.88
C VAL A 29 -22.80 -19.50 11.75
N LEU A 30 -21.81 -18.65 11.53
CA LEU A 30 -21.90 -17.56 10.56
C LEU A 30 -21.69 -18.08 9.13
N PRO A 31 -22.65 -17.91 8.20
CA PRO A 31 -22.48 -18.27 6.79
C PRO A 31 -21.29 -17.56 6.13
N ALA A 32 -20.69 -18.20 5.13
CA ALA A 32 -19.50 -17.71 4.44
C ALA A 32 -19.72 -16.32 3.81
N GLU A 33 -20.94 -16.02 3.34
CA GLU A 33 -21.32 -14.74 2.77
C GLU A 33 -21.21 -13.61 3.79
N LEU A 34 -21.65 -13.86 5.04
CA LEU A 34 -21.57 -12.89 6.11
C LEU A 34 -20.12 -12.72 6.59
N ARG A 35 -19.33 -13.80 6.64
CA ARG A 35 -17.89 -13.71 6.92
C ARG A 35 -17.18 -12.84 5.87
N ASN A 36 -17.45 -13.06 4.59
CA ASN A 36 -16.87 -12.27 3.50
C ASN A 36 -17.24 -10.78 3.61
N ARG A 37 -18.49 -10.45 3.99
CA ARG A 37 -18.89 -9.06 4.26
C ARG A 37 -18.10 -8.45 5.41
N ILE A 38 -17.90 -9.20 6.50
CA ILE A 38 -17.09 -8.73 7.63
C ILE A 38 -15.63 -8.53 7.20
N TYR A 39 -15.06 -9.46 6.44
CA TYR A 39 -13.70 -9.30 5.90
C TYR A 39 -13.58 -8.07 5.02
N LEU A 40 -14.55 -7.80 4.15
CA LEU A 40 -14.58 -6.59 3.33
C LEU A 40 -14.66 -5.32 4.17
N LEU A 41 -15.46 -5.31 5.25
CA LEU A 41 -15.59 -4.15 6.13
C LEU A 41 -14.32 -3.90 6.96
N VAL A 42 -13.67 -4.96 7.42
CA VAL A 42 -12.47 -4.87 8.27
C VAL A 42 -11.21 -4.61 7.45
N LEU A 43 -11.03 -5.35 6.35
CA LEU A 43 -9.80 -5.39 5.56
C LEU A 43 -9.89 -4.58 4.26
N GLY A 44 -11.09 -4.22 3.81
CA GLY A 44 -11.29 -3.52 2.54
C GLY A 44 -11.07 -2.03 2.61
N ASN A 45 -10.77 -1.44 1.45
CA ASN A 45 -10.58 0.00 1.23
C ASN A 45 -9.51 0.65 2.13
N LYS A 46 -8.59 -0.14 2.69
CA LYS A 46 -7.44 0.37 3.41
C LYS A 46 -6.38 0.86 2.43
N THR A 47 -5.72 1.98 2.77
CA THR A 47 -4.59 2.49 2.01
C THR A 47 -3.35 2.37 2.87
N TRP A 48 -2.45 1.46 2.48
CA TRP A 48 -1.22 1.20 3.21
C TRP A 48 -0.10 2.03 2.61
N THR A 49 0.40 3.02 3.35
CA THR A 49 1.59 3.74 2.95
C THR A 49 2.82 2.93 3.32
N VAL A 50 3.53 2.41 2.32
CA VAL A 50 4.75 1.65 2.54
C VAL A 50 5.90 2.62 2.77
N ARG A 51 6.48 2.56 3.97
CA ARG A 51 7.63 3.37 4.38
C ARG A 51 8.84 2.48 4.67
N TRP A 52 10.05 3.03 4.56
CA TRP A 52 11.29 2.32 4.90
C TRP A 52 11.30 1.75 6.32
N LYS A 53 10.81 2.56 7.27
CA LYS A 53 10.69 2.20 8.68
C LYS A 53 9.22 2.28 9.06
N ALA A 54 8.57 1.14 9.22
CA ALA A 54 7.31 1.08 9.95
C ALA A 54 7.61 1.54 11.38
N THR A 55 6.94 2.60 11.83
CA THR A 55 7.18 3.08 13.19
C THR A 55 6.45 2.16 14.17
N SER A 56 6.92 2.07 15.41
CA SER A 56 6.28 1.18 16.40
C SER A 56 4.83 1.55 16.70
N ASN A 57 4.38 2.75 16.30
CA ASN A 57 3.10 3.34 16.66
C ASN A 57 2.11 3.39 15.49
N ASP A 58 2.39 2.72 14.36
CA ASP A 58 1.41 2.66 13.28
C ASP A 58 0.15 1.92 13.78
N PRO A 59 -1.01 2.60 13.86
CA PRO A 59 -2.25 2.02 14.38
C PRO A 59 -2.70 0.80 13.55
N GLU A 60 -2.16 0.66 12.35
CA GLU A 60 -2.40 -0.44 11.43
C GLU A 60 -1.64 -1.73 11.77
N LYS A 61 -0.77 -1.74 12.80
CA LYS A 61 -0.08 -2.95 13.28
C LYS A 61 -1.03 -4.13 13.55
N ASN A 62 -2.26 -3.83 13.93
CA ASN A 62 -3.26 -4.84 14.27
C ASN A 62 -4.20 -5.21 13.11
N ALA A 63 -4.11 -4.58 11.94
CA ALA A 63 -5.03 -4.92 10.85
C ALA A 63 -4.82 -6.34 10.29
N PHE A 64 -3.68 -6.97 10.62
CA PHE A 64 -3.42 -8.39 10.36
C PHE A 64 -3.60 -9.31 11.57
N SER A 65 -3.97 -8.78 12.75
CA SER A 65 -4.14 -9.58 13.97
C SER A 65 -5.21 -10.67 13.81
N LEU A 66 -6.24 -10.42 12.99
CA LEU A 66 -7.27 -11.40 12.67
C LEU A 66 -6.70 -12.65 11.98
N LEU A 67 -5.62 -12.50 11.19
CA LEU A 67 -4.93 -13.62 10.54
C LEU A 67 -4.24 -14.55 11.54
N LEU A 68 -4.01 -14.09 12.77
CA LEU A 68 -3.29 -14.83 13.80
C LEU A 68 -4.22 -15.55 14.78
N ALA A 69 -5.53 -15.25 14.75
CA ALA A 69 -6.50 -15.79 15.70
C ALA A 69 -6.80 -17.29 15.49
N SER A 70 -6.88 -17.74 14.23
CA SER A 70 -7.16 -19.14 13.89
C SER A 70 -6.56 -19.50 12.53
N ARG A 71 -6.16 -20.76 12.34
CA ARG A 71 -5.63 -21.26 11.06
C ARG A 71 -6.66 -21.23 9.95
N GLN A 72 -7.93 -21.46 10.27
CA GLN A 72 -9.01 -21.36 9.31
C GLN A 72 -9.19 -19.93 8.85
N LEU A 73 -9.22 -18.97 9.78
CA LEU A 73 -9.26 -17.54 9.43
C LEU A 73 -8.05 -17.17 8.59
N HIS A 74 -6.86 -17.60 8.98
CA HIS A 74 -5.64 -17.41 8.19
C HIS A 74 -5.80 -17.93 6.76
N ALA A 75 -6.28 -19.17 6.59
CA ALA A 75 -6.48 -19.77 5.28
C ALA A 75 -7.52 -18.99 4.44
N GLU A 76 -8.64 -18.58 5.03
CA GLU A 76 -9.70 -17.81 4.36
C GLU A 76 -9.24 -16.39 3.97
N THR A 77 -8.37 -15.77 4.79
CA THR A 77 -8.14 -14.32 4.72
C THR A 77 -6.71 -13.91 4.36
N ARG A 78 -5.73 -14.82 4.30
CA ARG A 78 -4.30 -14.47 4.07
C ARG A 78 -4.01 -13.61 2.85
N LEU A 79 -4.84 -13.69 1.79
CA LEU A 79 -4.70 -12.87 0.58
C LEU A 79 -5.61 -11.64 0.57
N LEU A 80 -6.64 -11.59 1.43
CA LEU A 80 -7.64 -10.54 1.42
C LEU A 80 -7.06 -9.15 1.73
N PRO A 81 -6.16 -8.96 2.71
CA PRO A 81 -5.56 -7.65 2.94
C PRO A 81 -4.84 -7.13 1.69
N VAL A 82 -4.09 -8.00 0.99
CA VAL A 82 -3.37 -7.61 -0.22
C VAL A 82 -4.34 -7.33 -1.38
N ARG A 83 -5.41 -8.12 -1.49
CA ARG A 83 -6.39 -8.00 -2.57
C ARG A 83 -7.33 -6.82 -2.45
N LEU A 84 -7.73 -6.48 -1.23
CA LEU A 84 -8.77 -5.49 -0.96
C LEU A 84 -8.20 -4.12 -0.60
N SER A 85 -6.88 -4.02 -0.41
CA SER A 85 -6.22 -2.78 -0.06
C SER A 85 -5.57 -2.11 -1.27
N LYS A 86 -5.27 -0.82 -1.08
CA LYS A 86 -4.42 -0.02 -1.94
C LYS A 86 -3.05 0.12 -1.28
N PHE A 87 -1.99 -0.08 -2.03
CA PHE A 87 -0.62 0.15 -1.55
C PHE A 87 -0.08 1.44 -2.14
N CYS A 88 0.36 2.32 -1.26
CA CYS A 88 0.84 3.65 -1.60
C CYS A 88 2.36 3.75 -1.41
N PHE A 89 3.06 4.26 -2.42
CA PHE A 89 4.50 4.43 -2.42
C PHE A 89 4.86 5.86 -2.78
N SER A 90 5.76 6.48 -2.02
CA SER A 90 6.32 7.79 -2.39
C SER A 90 7.49 7.67 -3.35
N GLU A 91 8.18 6.53 -3.35
CA GLU A 91 9.43 6.29 -4.07
C GLU A 91 9.46 4.86 -4.64
N TRP A 92 10.06 4.68 -5.81
CA TRP A 92 10.06 3.41 -6.54
C TRP A 92 10.80 2.28 -5.81
N TYR A 93 11.93 2.58 -5.17
CA TYR A 93 12.69 1.55 -4.46
C TYR A 93 11.91 0.97 -3.26
N PHE A 94 10.96 1.71 -2.67
CA PHE A 94 10.04 1.16 -1.66
C PHE A 94 9.10 0.13 -2.27
N PHE A 95 8.60 0.40 -3.48
CA PHE A 95 7.79 -0.55 -4.22
C PHE A 95 8.56 -1.83 -4.53
N GLU A 96 9.80 -1.72 -5.04
CA GLU A 96 10.61 -2.92 -5.32
C GLU A 96 10.93 -3.72 -4.06
N ALA A 97 11.36 -3.05 -2.99
CA ALA A 97 11.68 -3.71 -1.73
C ALA A 97 10.46 -4.40 -1.13
N TRP A 98 9.28 -3.78 -1.22
CA TRP A 98 8.01 -4.38 -0.82
C TRP A 98 7.64 -5.57 -1.70
N LEU A 99 7.75 -5.43 -3.02
CA LEU A 99 7.43 -6.47 -3.98
C LEU A 99 8.27 -7.73 -3.76
N ARG A 100 9.58 -7.58 -3.51
CA ARG A 100 10.50 -8.69 -3.19
C ARG A 100 10.14 -9.45 -1.91
N ARG A 101 9.36 -8.85 -1.00
CA ARG A 101 8.89 -9.48 0.24
C ARG A 101 7.58 -10.25 0.07
N LEU A 102 6.85 -10.03 -1.01
CA LEU A 102 5.60 -10.72 -1.27
C LEU A 102 5.84 -12.11 -1.86
N THR A 103 5.07 -13.08 -1.40
CA THR A 103 4.98 -14.38 -2.07
C THR A 103 4.30 -14.24 -3.43
N TRP A 104 4.49 -15.21 -4.31
CA TRP A 104 3.86 -15.17 -5.64
C TRP A 104 2.33 -15.06 -5.57
N ASP A 105 1.66 -15.80 -4.66
CA ASP A 105 0.21 -15.68 -4.45
C ASP A 105 -0.20 -14.28 -3.99
N GLN A 106 0.62 -13.63 -3.15
CA GLN A 106 0.37 -12.25 -2.72
C GLN A 106 0.56 -11.28 -3.88
N GLN A 107 1.60 -11.43 -4.69
CA GLN A 107 1.82 -10.62 -5.90
C GLN A 107 0.63 -10.72 -6.86
N ARG A 108 0.09 -11.92 -7.08
CA ARG A 108 -1.14 -12.13 -7.86
C ARG A 108 -2.39 -11.53 -7.23
N ALA A 109 -2.39 -11.34 -5.91
CA ALA A 109 -3.52 -10.76 -5.20
C ALA A 109 -3.51 -9.22 -5.26
N VAL A 110 -2.35 -8.57 -5.47
CA VAL A 110 -2.26 -7.10 -5.54
C VAL A 110 -3.14 -6.58 -6.67
N ALA A 111 -4.17 -5.80 -6.32
CA ALA A 111 -5.14 -5.28 -7.28
C ALA A 111 -4.97 -3.77 -7.55
N SER A 112 -4.46 -3.00 -6.58
CA SER A 112 -4.35 -1.55 -6.67
C SER A 112 -3.04 -1.02 -6.07
N ILE A 113 -2.33 -0.22 -6.85
CA ILE A 113 -1.14 0.53 -6.42
C ILE A 113 -1.39 2.03 -6.63
N GLU A 114 -0.84 2.85 -5.73
CA GLU A 114 -0.80 4.30 -5.83
C GLU A 114 0.64 4.77 -5.64
N PHE A 115 1.11 5.64 -6.53
CA PHE A 115 2.38 6.34 -6.39
C PHE A 115 2.07 7.81 -6.10
N ARG A 116 2.60 8.33 -4.99
CA ARG A 116 2.40 9.71 -4.55
C ARG A 116 3.68 10.50 -4.73
N PHE A 117 3.58 11.67 -5.36
CA PHE A 117 4.71 12.51 -5.69
C PHE A 117 4.53 13.89 -5.07
N ASP A 118 5.43 14.26 -4.16
CA ASP A 118 5.45 15.62 -3.60
C ASP A 118 6.07 16.60 -4.62
N VAL A 119 5.24 17.53 -5.07
CA VAL A 119 5.58 18.65 -5.97
C VAL A 119 6.71 19.51 -5.41
N LYS A 120 6.77 19.73 -4.09
CA LYS A 120 7.84 20.54 -3.46
C LYS A 120 9.21 19.87 -3.61
N ALA A 121 9.25 18.55 -3.58
CA ALA A 121 10.49 17.82 -3.76
C ALA A 121 11.03 17.90 -5.20
N LEU A 122 10.13 18.05 -6.19
CA LEU A 122 10.54 18.35 -7.57
C LEU A 122 11.16 19.75 -7.66
N ARG A 123 10.63 20.76 -6.95
CA ARG A 123 11.17 22.15 -6.96
C ARG A 123 12.59 22.25 -6.38
N ARG A 124 12.93 21.44 -5.35
CA ARG A 124 14.27 21.48 -4.73
C ARG A 124 15.41 21.08 -5.67
N VAL A 125 15.12 20.32 -6.72
CA VAL A 125 16.11 19.94 -7.73
C VAL A 125 16.51 21.13 -8.61
N GLU A 126 15.65 22.15 -8.75
CA GLU A 126 15.88 23.24 -9.71
C GLU A 126 16.66 24.44 -9.13
N GLY A 127 16.64 24.66 -7.82
CA GLY A 127 17.18 25.87 -7.18
C GLY A 127 18.58 25.75 -6.57
N HIS A 128 19.11 24.53 -6.37
CA HIS A 128 20.39 24.31 -5.71
C HIS A 128 21.27 23.31 -6.48
N ARG A 129 22.60 23.51 -6.38
CA ARG A 129 23.65 22.63 -6.91
C ARG A 129 23.27 21.18 -6.63
N TRP A 130 23.07 20.41 -7.70
CA TRP A 130 22.78 18.97 -7.72
C TRP A 130 23.40 18.26 -6.51
N ILE A 131 22.57 17.82 -5.56
CA ILE A 131 23.01 16.99 -4.44
C ILE A 131 22.93 15.53 -4.92
N PRO A 132 24.07 14.84 -5.09
CA PRO A 132 24.09 13.42 -5.45
C PRO A 132 23.29 12.63 -4.40
N GLY A 133 22.18 12.02 -4.84
CA GLY A 133 21.16 11.42 -3.98
C GLY A 133 19.73 11.93 -4.23
N SER A 134 19.59 13.12 -4.84
CA SER A 134 18.29 13.67 -5.31
C SER A 134 17.89 13.15 -6.71
N VAL A 135 18.81 12.41 -7.32
CA VAL A 135 18.79 11.91 -8.69
C VAL A 135 17.65 10.91 -8.92
N ASP A 136 17.21 10.22 -7.88
CA ASP A 136 16.18 9.18 -7.94
C ASP A 136 14.79 9.65 -8.40
N ARG A 137 14.42 10.94 -8.28
CA ARG A 137 13.03 11.38 -8.55
C ARG A 137 12.75 11.74 -10.01
N LEU A 138 13.72 12.30 -10.73
CA LEU A 138 13.63 12.50 -12.19
C LEU A 138 14.15 11.27 -12.94
N GLU A 139 15.13 10.54 -12.37
CA GLU A 139 15.43 9.19 -12.86
C GLU A 139 14.26 8.24 -12.62
N MET A 140 13.40 8.44 -11.61
CA MET A 140 12.15 7.69 -11.52
C MET A 140 11.31 7.88 -12.79
N LEU A 141 11.12 9.10 -13.30
CA LEU A 141 10.35 9.29 -14.54
C LEU A 141 11.03 8.63 -15.76
N SER A 142 12.36 8.53 -15.79
CA SER A 142 13.08 7.79 -16.84
C SER A 142 13.12 6.27 -16.61
N TRP A 143 13.05 5.80 -15.37
CA TRP A 143 12.91 4.40 -14.96
C TRP A 143 11.49 3.90 -15.18
N TRP A 144 10.51 4.80 -15.18
CA TRP A 144 9.16 4.61 -15.70
C TRP A 144 9.17 4.52 -17.23
N ASN A 145 10.22 3.92 -17.79
CA ASN A 145 10.22 3.47 -19.16
C ASN A 145 9.05 2.50 -19.37
N ARG A 146 8.68 2.30 -20.63
CA ARG A 146 7.56 1.40 -20.98
C ARG A 146 7.69 0.00 -20.40
N GLU A 147 8.87 -0.47 -20.06
CA GLU A 147 9.13 -1.83 -19.55
C GLU A 147 8.90 -1.95 -18.04
N ALA A 148 9.30 -0.95 -17.24
CA ALA A 148 9.11 -0.97 -15.79
C ALA A 148 7.63 -0.87 -15.38
N LEU A 149 6.82 -0.19 -16.19
CA LEU A 149 5.37 -0.06 -15.98
C LEU A 149 4.53 -1.17 -16.61
N ARG A 150 5.16 -2.22 -17.15
CA ARG A 150 4.40 -3.39 -17.60
C ARG A 150 3.82 -4.18 -16.45
N PHE A 151 4.33 -3.96 -15.22
CA PHE A 151 3.94 -4.65 -13.99
C PHE A 151 3.71 -6.15 -14.22
N GLU A 152 4.54 -6.80 -15.06
CA GLU A 152 4.32 -8.20 -15.48
C GLU A 152 4.38 -9.16 -14.28
N VAL A 153 5.15 -8.75 -13.28
CA VAL A 153 5.31 -9.37 -11.97
C VAL A 153 4.03 -9.31 -11.11
N LEU A 154 3.06 -8.46 -11.45
CA LEU A 154 1.78 -8.30 -10.74
C LEU A 154 0.60 -8.61 -11.66
N PRO A 155 0.36 -9.89 -12.00
CA PRO A 155 -0.70 -10.26 -12.95
C PRO A 155 -2.12 -9.99 -12.43
N GLY A 156 -2.27 -9.71 -11.13
CA GLY A 156 -3.54 -9.32 -10.51
C GLY A 156 -3.82 -7.82 -10.55
N LEU A 157 -2.85 -7.01 -10.97
CA LEU A 157 -2.92 -5.56 -10.89
C LEU A 157 -3.96 -5.03 -11.87
N ARG A 158 -4.95 -4.31 -11.34
CA ARG A 158 -6.05 -3.74 -12.14
C ARG A 158 -6.00 -2.24 -12.19
N ARG A 159 -5.44 -1.60 -11.16
CA ARG A 159 -5.40 -0.15 -11.04
C ARG A 159 -4.02 0.30 -10.58
N VAL A 160 -3.48 1.28 -11.28
CA VAL A 160 -2.30 2.03 -10.85
C VAL A 160 -2.70 3.49 -10.83
N ARG A 161 -2.43 4.21 -9.75
CA ARG A 161 -2.78 5.63 -9.64
C ARG A 161 -1.54 6.47 -9.39
N LEU A 162 -1.37 7.52 -10.16
CA LEU A 162 -0.31 8.52 -9.99
C LEU A 162 -0.94 9.73 -9.36
N VAL A 163 -0.48 10.10 -8.17
CA VAL A 163 -1.02 11.21 -7.40
C VAL A 163 0.08 12.24 -7.21
N MET A 164 -0.09 13.40 -7.82
CA MET A 164 0.80 14.54 -7.55
C MET A 164 0.21 15.33 -6.38
N GLU A 165 0.96 15.42 -5.29
CA GLU A 165 0.61 16.14 -4.07
C GLU A 165 1.31 17.49 -4.04
N GLY A 166 0.54 18.55 -3.79
CA GLY A 166 1.06 19.91 -3.58
C GLY A 166 0.60 20.93 -4.63
N ASP A 167 1.02 22.18 -4.44
CA ASP A 167 0.60 23.30 -5.28
C ASP A 167 1.21 23.21 -6.70
N VAL A 168 0.42 22.67 -7.62
CA VAL A 168 0.76 22.58 -9.05
C VAL A 168 0.71 23.96 -9.72
N ARG A 169 -0.06 24.91 -9.19
CA ARG A 169 -0.22 26.25 -9.79
C ARG A 169 1.09 27.03 -9.78
N GLY A 170 1.90 26.85 -8.73
CA GLY A 170 3.23 27.46 -8.64
C GLY A 170 4.33 26.78 -9.46
N MET A 171 4.05 25.72 -10.23
CA MET A 171 5.06 25.05 -11.07
C MET A 171 5.19 25.59 -12.50
N GLY A 172 4.26 26.47 -12.96
CA GLY A 172 4.33 27.08 -14.29
C GLY A 172 4.35 26.06 -15.44
N GLU A 173 4.95 26.44 -16.58
CA GLU A 173 4.98 25.65 -17.82
C GLU A 173 5.64 24.26 -17.67
N LYS A 174 6.54 24.09 -16.70
CA LYS A 174 7.30 22.85 -16.51
C LYS A 174 6.47 21.70 -15.94
N ALA A 175 5.51 21.98 -15.05
CA ALA A 175 4.56 20.96 -14.60
C ALA A 175 3.73 20.42 -15.76
N GLY A 176 3.37 21.31 -16.71
CA GLY A 176 2.67 20.92 -17.93
C GLY A 176 3.46 19.88 -18.71
N VAL A 177 4.76 20.10 -18.93
CA VAL A 177 5.62 19.15 -19.66
C VAL A 177 5.68 17.78 -18.98
N VAL A 178 5.99 17.74 -17.68
CA VAL A 178 6.05 16.49 -16.92
C VAL A 178 4.70 15.76 -16.91
N TRP A 179 3.61 16.53 -16.82
CA TRP A 179 2.25 16.00 -16.85
C TRP A 179 1.90 15.40 -18.21
N GLU A 180 2.25 16.06 -19.31
CA GLU A 180 2.02 15.53 -20.67
C GLU A 180 2.86 14.29 -20.96
N GLU A 181 4.12 14.24 -20.49
CA GLU A 181 4.96 13.05 -20.61
C GLU A 181 4.36 11.87 -19.85
N LEU A 182 4.00 12.08 -18.58
CA LEU A 182 3.32 11.06 -17.77
C LEU A 182 2.00 10.63 -18.41
N ARG A 183 1.21 11.57 -18.95
CA ARG A 183 -0.04 11.25 -19.67
C ARG A 183 0.23 10.35 -20.87
N GLY A 184 1.26 10.65 -21.67
CA GLY A 184 1.65 9.81 -22.80
C GLY A 184 2.00 8.37 -22.38
N VAL A 185 2.69 8.23 -21.24
CA VAL A 185 2.97 6.92 -20.63
C VAL A 185 1.68 6.24 -20.17
N VAL A 186 0.80 6.97 -19.50
CA VAL A 186 -0.51 6.48 -19.01
C VAL A 186 -1.37 5.95 -20.15
N GLU A 187 -1.50 6.70 -21.23
CA GLU A 187 -2.26 6.31 -22.41
C GLU A 187 -1.65 5.08 -23.09
N SER A 188 -0.31 5.01 -23.17
CA SER A 188 0.38 3.84 -23.73
C SER A 188 0.08 2.57 -22.93
N VAL A 189 0.19 2.63 -21.59
CA VAL A 189 -0.08 1.49 -20.70
C VAL A 189 -1.55 1.09 -20.75
N ASN A 190 -2.47 2.06 -20.75
CA ASN A 190 -3.90 1.80 -20.83
C ASN A 190 -4.28 1.13 -22.16
N ARG A 191 -3.64 1.49 -23.28
CA ARG A 191 -3.86 0.86 -24.59
C ARG A 191 -3.47 -0.62 -24.61
N GLU A 192 -2.46 -1.01 -23.85
CA GLU A 192 -2.05 -2.41 -23.70
C GLU A 192 -3.03 -3.24 -22.84
N GLY A 193 -4.00 -2.58 -22.16
CA GLY A 193 -5.16 -3.21 -21.55
C GLY A 193 -4.91 -4.04 -20.29
N ARG A 194 -3.71 -3.99 -19.70
CA ARG A 194 -3.34 -4.83 -18.53
C ARG A 194 -3.82 -4.24 -17.21
N ALA A 195 -3.66 -2.93 -17.03
CA ALA A 195 -4.12 -2.22 -15.84
C ALA A 195 -4.63 -0.84 -16.24
N ARG A 196 -5.59 -0.32 -15.46
CA ARG A 196 -6.07 1.05 -15.59
C ARG A 196 -5.13 1.97 -14.81
N LEU A 197 -4.36 2.76 -15.55
CA LEU A 197 -3.50 3.80 -15.04
C LEU A 197 -4.29 5.12 -14.98
N GLU A 198 -4.38 5.70 -13.80
CA GLU A 198 -5.12 6.93 -13.49
C GLU A 198 -4.16 8.01 -12.99
N MET A 199 -4.22 9.21 -13.54
CA MET A 199 -3.49 10.37 -13.00
C MET A 199 -4.45 11.26 -12.22
N VAL A 200 -4.06 11.67 -11.02
CA VAL A 200 -4.83 12.59 -10.18
C VAL A 200 -3.91 13.63 -9.58
N VAL A 201 -4.37 14.88 -9.56
CA VAL A 201 -3.75 15.95 -8.78
C VAL A 201 -4.52 16.04 -7.47
N ASP A 202 -3.79 15.98 -6.36
CA ASP A 202 -4.33 16.18 -5.01
C ASP A 202 -3.83 17.54 -4.52
N GLU A 203 -4.63 18.58 -4.79
CA GLU A 203 -4.38 19.94 -4.31
C GLU A 203 -4.75 19.99 -2.82
N TYR A 204 -3.75 19.89 -1.95
CA TYR A 204 -3.94 20.26 -0.54
C TYR A 204 -3.75 21.77 -0.40
N ASP A 205 -4.73 22.42 0.22
CA ASP A 205 -4.65 23.82 0.62
C ASP A 205 -3.76 23.88 1.88
N ASP A 206 -2.44 23.97 1.68
CA ASP A 206 -1.42 24.03 2.74
C ASP A 206 -1.64 25.17 3.77
N TYR A 207 -2.60 26.06 3.53
CA TYR A 207 -2.92 27.20 4.40
C TYR A 207 -3.87 26.86 5.57
N ALA A 208 -4.47 25.68 5.63
CA ALA A 208 -5.43 25.37 6.71
C ALA A 208 -4.78 24.92 8.04
N GLU A 209 -3.52 24.46 8.05
CA GLU A 209 -2.87 23.93 9.27
C GLU A 209 -1.94 24.93 9.99
N LEU A 210 -1.66 26.10 9.39
CA LEU A 210 -0.78 27.11 10.01
C LEU A 210 -1.52 28.20 10.81
N GLU A 211 -2.86 28.23 10.83
CA GLU A 211 -3.64 29.20 11.64
C GLU A 211 -4.10 28.67 13.02
N LEU A 212 -3.70 27.46 13.44
CA LEU A 212 -4.08 26.89 14.75
C LEU A 212 -2.96 26.90 15.81
N GLN A 213 -1.89 27.68 15.65
CA GLN A 213 -0.79 27.77 16.64
C GLN A 213 -0.75 29.03 17.52
N ASP A 214 -1.66 29.99 17.38
CA ASP A 214 -1.73 31.16 18.27
C ASP A 214 -3.06 31.23 19.02
N GLY A 215 -3.34 30.27 19.91
CA GLY A 215 -4.58 30.34 20.70
C GLY A 215 -4.96 29.19 21.61
N PHE A 216 -4.02 28.53 22.30
CA PHE A 216 -4.38 27.75 23.49
C PHE A 216 -4.26 28.63 24.74
N PRO A 217 -5.36 28.95 25.46
CA PRO A 217 -5.24 29.61 26.75
C PRO A 217 -4.53 28.68 27.75
N PRO A 218 -3.81 29.23 28.73
CA PRO A 218 -3.13 28.43 29.74
C PRO A 218 -4.16 27.58 30.49
N ILE A 219 -3.89 26.28 30.56
CA ILE A 219 -4.66 25.34 31.38
C ILE A 219 -4.48 25.79 32.83
N GLY A 220 -5.54 26.37 33.38
CA GLY A 220 -5.65 26.65 34.80
C GLY A 220 -5.57 25.34 35.57
N LEU A 221 -4.59 25.27 36.46
CA LEU A 221 -4.53 24.32 37.56
C LEU A 221 -5.81 24.52 38.39
N PHE A 222 -6.60 23.45 38.53
CA PHE A 222 -7.61 23.38 39.57
C PHE A 222 -6.90 23.00 40.87
N ASP A 223 -7.00 23.89 41.86
CA ASP A 223 -6.94 23.56 43.29
C ASP A 223 -8.22 22.80 43.71
#